data_AF-A5KJG0-F1
#
_entry.id   AF-A5KJG0-F1
#
_cell.length_a   1.000
_cell.length_b   1.000
_cell.length_c   1.000
_cell.angle_alpha   90.00
_cell.angle_beta   90.00
_cell.angle_gamma   90.00
#
_symmetry.space_group_name_H-M   'P 1'
#
loop_
_entity.id
_entity.type
_entity.pdbx_description
1 polymer ?
#
loop_
_entity_poly.entity_id
_entity_poly.type
_entity_poly.pdbx_seq_one_letter_code
_entity_poly.pdbx_strand_id
1 'polypeptide(L)' 'MIDVLVDGEFVEALKDIRLVFRGSSNQRVIDVKKSLGQNEIVMWQPKVERGV' A
#
# COMPACT_ATOMS: atom_id res chain seq x y z
N MET A 1 -9.96 -13.79 4.46
CA MET A 1 -8.52 -13.76 4.12
C MET A 1 -8.22 -12.40 3.52
N ILE A 2 -7.15 -11.74 3.94
CA ILE A 2 -6.80 -10.38 3.52
C ILE A 2 -5.65 -10.45 2.51
N ASP A 3 -5.77 -9.73 1.39
CA ASP A 3 -4.72 -9.67 0.36
C ASP A 3 -3.75 -8.51 0.56
N VAL A 4 -4.27 -7.32 0.92
CA VAL A 4 -3.52 -6.07 1.04
C VAL A 4 -3.94 -5.33 2.30
N LEU A 5 -2.97 -4.73 3.00
CA LEU A 5 -3.19 -3.87 4.17
C LEU A 5 -2.64 -2.46 3.90
N VAL A 6 -3.45 -1.44 4.17
CA VAL A 6 -2.99 -0.04 4.20
C VAL A 6 -2.69 0.31 5.66
N ASP A 7 -1.45 0.69 5.92
CA ASP A 7 -0.92 0.91 7.26
C ASP A 7 -0.38 2.33 7.45
N GLY A 8 -0.63 2.92 8.62
CA GLY A 8 -0.23 4.29 8.98
C GLY A 8 -1.39 5.29 9.10
N GLU A 9 -1.16 6.35 9.86
CA GLU A 9 -2.11 7.45 10.07
C GLU A 9 -2.40 8.23 8.78
N PHE A 10 -3.64 8.69 8.62
CA PHE A 10 -4.00 9.61 7.55
C PHE A 10 -3.55 11.04 7.87
N VAL A 11 -2.72 11.62 7.01
CA VAL A 11 -2.26 13.01 7.14
C VAL A 11 -2.84 13.85 6.01
N GLU A 12 -3.67 14.85 6.35
CA GLU A 12 -4.37 15.68 5.35
C GLU A 12 -3.42 16.43 4.41
N ALA A 13 -2.30 16.96 4.94
CA ALA A 13 -1.29 17.64 4.13
C ALA A 13 -0.58 16.72 3.12
N LEU A 14 -0.62 15.40 3.35
CA LEU A 14 -0.05 14.38 2.48
C LEU A 14 -1.11 13.69 1.62
N LYS A 15 -2.34 14.20 1.62
CA LYS A 15 -3.46 13.62 0.87
C LYS A 15 -3.17 13.65 -0.63
N ASP A 16 -3.24 12.49 -1.29
CA ASP A 16 -3.10 12.39 -2.75
C ASP A 16 -4.07 11.36 -3.32
N ILE A 17 -5.06 11.85 -4.07
CA ILE A 17 -6.14 11.04 -4.65
C ILE A 17 -5.68 10.15 -5.81
N ARG A 18 -4.46 10.33 -6.32
CA ARG A 18 -3.89 9.49 -7.38
C ARG A 18 -3.35 8.16 -6.83
N LEU A 19 -3.23 8.03 -5.51
CA LEU A 19 -2.75 6.83 -4.84
C LEU A 19 -3.84 5.75 -4.85
N VAL A 20 -3.48 4.54 -5.31
CA VAL A 20 -4.47 3.48 -5.62
C VAL A 20 -5.31 3.04 -4.42
N PHE A 21 -4.70 2.91 -3.23
CA PHE A 21 -5.36 2.32 -2.05
C PHE A 21 -5.38 3.22 -0.81
N ARG A 22 -4.63 4.32 -0.83
CA ARG A 22 -4.34 5.11 0.37
C ARG A 22 -4.75 6.55 0.19
N GLY A 23 -5.15 7.18 1.28
CA GLY A 23 -5.56 8.59 1.28
C GLY A 23 -4.36 9.52 1.33
N SER A 24 -3.27 9.12 1.99
CA SER A 24 -2.08 9.95 2.23
C SER A 24 -0.78 9.23 1.91
N SER A 25 0.23 9.95 1.41
CA SER A 25 1.45 9.37 0.85
C SER A 25 2.38 8.69 1.87
N ASN A 26 2.27 9.03 3.15
CA ASN A 26 3.00 8.39 4.25
C ASN A 26 2.47 6.98 4.59
N GLN A 27 1.28 6.61 4.14
CA GLN A 27 0.71 5.29 4.43
C GLN A 27 1.38 4.22 3.57
N ARG A 28 1.71 3.08 4.19
CA ARG A 28 2.29 1.91 3.52
C ARG A 28 1.19 1.06 2.90
N VAL A 29 1.51 0.40 1.79
CA VAL A 29 0.65 -0.64 1.20
C VAL A 29 1.42 -1.94 1.31
N ILE A 30 0.91 -2.87 2.10
CA ILE A 30 1.58 -4.12 2.48
C ILE A 30 0.88 -5.29 1.77
N ASP A 31 1.65 -6.17 1.13
CA ASP A 31 1.17 -7.44 0.59
C ASP A 31 1.10 -8.47 1.74
N VAL A 32 -0.11 -8.73 2.24
CA VAL A 32 -0.30 -9.54 3.45
C VAL A 32 0.09 -10.99 3.23
N LYS A 33 -0.19 -11.55 2.05
CA LYS A 33 0.14 -12.95 1.75
C LYS A 33 1.65 -13.16 1.70
N LYS A 34 2.35 -12.30 0.96
CA LYS A 34 3.82 -12.38 0.89
C LYS A 34 4.45 -12.14 2.25
N SER A 35 3.94 -11.16 2.99
CA SER A 35 4.48 -10.82 4.30
C SER A 35 4.35 -11.98 5.29
N LEU A 36 3.19 -12.63 5.35
CA LEU A 36 2.99 -13.80 6.19
C LEU A 36 3.83 -15.00 5.74
N GLY A 37 4.01 -15.19 4.42
CA GLY A 37 4.82 -16.28 3.87
C GLY A 37 6.32 -16.12 4.12
N GLN A 38 6.82 -14.89 4.20
CA GLN A 38 8.25 -14.57 4.39
C GLN A 38 8.58 -14.17 5.83
N ASN A 39 7.57 -14.01 6.69
CA ASN A 39 7.69 -13.49 8.05
C ASN A 39 8.43 -12.14 8.12
N GLU A 40 8.21 -11.30 7.10
CA GLU A 40 8.77 -9.96 6.96
C GLU A 40 7.76 -9.03 6.28
N ILE A 41 7.90 -7.71 6.41
CA ILE A 41 6.98 -6.78 5.74
C ILE A 41 7.35 -6.65 4.27
N VAL A 42 6.45 -7.09 3.39
CA VAL A 42 6.61 -7.00 1.93
C VAL A 42 5.73 -5.88 1.40
N MET A 43 6.36 -4.87 0.78
CA MET A 43 5.63 -3.77 0.15
C MET A 43 4.88 -4.25 -1.09
N TRP A 44 3.61 -3.86 -1.19
CA TRP A 44 2.79 -4.15 -2.37
C TRP A 44 3.30 -3.35 -3.57
N GLN A 45 3.35 -4.00 -4.74
CA GLN A 45 3.72 -3.37 -6.01
C GLN A 45 2.60 -3.55 -7.04
N PRO A 46 2.26 -2.51 -7.82
CA PRO A 46 1.31 -2.63 -8.91
C PRO A 46 1.84 -3.58 -9.98
N LYS A 47 0.97 -4.46 -10.48
CA LYS A 47 1.29 -5.42 -11.55
C LYS A 47 1.29 -4.79 -12.95
N VAL A 48 0.80 -3.56 -13.07
CA VAL A 48 0.71 -2.82 -14.32
C VAL A 48 1.15 -1.39 -14.03
N GLU A 49 2.22 -0.95 -14.66
CA GLU A 49 2.53 0.48 -14.76
C GLU A 49 1.44 1.09 -15.64
N ARG A 50 0.63 2.00 -15.09
CA ARG A 50 -0.23 2.81 -15.95
C ARG A 50 0.69 3.59 -16.87
N GLY A 51 0.66 3.23 -18.15
CA GLY A 51 1.34 3.97 -19.21
C GLY A 51 0.97 5.45 -19.14
N VAL A 52 1.96 6.26 -19.51
CA VAL A 52 1.92 7.70 -19.75
C VAL A 52 0.58 8.16 -20.32
#